data_AF-F0Y4H2-F1
#
_entry.id   AF-F0Y4H2-F1
#
_cell.length_a   1.000
_cell.length_b   1.000
_cell.length_c   1.000
_cell.angle_alpha   90.00
_cell.angle_beta   90.00
_cell.angle_gamma   90.00
#
_symmetry.space_group_name_H-M   'P 1'
#
loop_
_entity.id
_entity.type
_entity.pdbx_description
1 polymer ?
#
loop_
_entity_poly.entity_id
_entity_poly.type
_entity_poly.pdbx_seq_one_letter_code
_entity_poly.pdbx_strand_id
1 'polypeptide(L)'
;AYEPCASDYGAAYLNDPKVRAAIHVSSNATWGECSDAVSAAYNFTDAARPMMPVYDEIYARAPHLKVLVYSGDDDSICATMGSQKWIWSLGREVLDEWAPRLLDGQLAGYTVKFEGLTFETIHGAGHMCPATQPARTFDVLRAFLAS
;
A
#
# COMPACT_ATOMS: atom_id res chain seq x y z
N ALA A 1 17.83 6.42 8.60
CA ALA A 1 17.72 7.78 8.02
C ALA A 1 17.15 7.62 6.61
N TYR A 2 16.31 8.55 6.16
CA TYR A 2 15.81 8.58 4.78
C TYR A 2 16.96 8.99 3.83
N GLU A 3 17.09 8.30 2.70
CA GLU A 3 18.10 8.59 1.68
C GLU A 3 17.40 8.87 0.34
N PRO A 4 17.45 10.12 -0.17
CA PRO A 4 16.97 10.41 -1.51
C PRO A 4 17.79 9.64 -2.55
N CYS A 5 17.18 9.29 -3.69
CA CYS A 5 17.80 8.51 -4.78
C CYS A 5 18.11 7.05 -4.44
N ALA A 6 17.44 6.46 -3.43
CA ALA A 6 17.61 5.05 -3.09
C ALA A 6 17.36 4.08 -4.27
N SER A 7 16.53 4.49 -5.22
CA SER A 7 16.25 3.77 -6.46
C SER A 7 17.49 3.57 -7.35
N ASP A 8 18.45 4.50 -7.32
CA ASP A 8 19.69 4.41 -8.11
C ASP A 8 20.56 3.24 -7.62
N TYR A 9 20.63 3.03 -6.30
CA TYR A 9 21.35 1.89 -5.73
C TYR A 9 20.67 0.56 -6.08
N GLY A 10 19.33 0.53 -6.03
CA GLY A 10 18.55 -0.63 -6.46
C GLY A 10 18.80 -0.98 -7.93
N ALA A 11 18.80 0.04 -8.80
CA ALA A 11 19.08 -0.11 -10.23
C ALA A 11 20.50 -0.63 -10.50
N ALA A 12 21.50 -0.05 -9.84
CA ALA A 12 22.89 -0.47 -9.98
C ALA A 12 23.07 -1.93 -9.53
N TYR A 13 22.52 -2.30 -8.38
CA TYR A 13 22.64 -3.64 -7.82
C TYR A 13 21.94 -4.70 -8.70
N LEU A 14 20.71 -4.43 -9.14
CA LEU A 14 19.93 -5.38 -9.93
C LEU A 14 20.42 -5.52 -11.38
N ASN A 15 21.23 -4.57 -11.87
CA ASN A 15 21.91 -4.67 -13.16
C ASN A 15 23.31 -5.30 -13.09
N ASP A 16 23.86 -5.57 -11.91
CA ASP A 16 25.15 -6.26 -11.77
C ASP A 16 25.07 -7.68 -12.38
N PRO A 17 25.98 -8.07 -13.30
CA PRO A 17 25.94 -9.39 -13.94
C PRO A 17 25.97 -10.57 -12.96
N LYS A 18 26.67 -10.45 -11.83
CA LYS A 18 26.73 -11.49 -10.79
C LYS A 18 25.40 -11.60 -10.07
N VAL A 19 24.77 -10.47 -9.73
CA VAL A 19 23.44 -10.47 -9.10
C VAL A 19 22.43 -11.09 -10.06
N ARG A 20 22.42 -10.66 -11.33
CA ARG A 20 21.53 -11.20 -12.36
C ARG A 20 21.69 -12.70 -12.56
N ALA A 21 22.93 -13.20 -12.59
CA ALA A 21 23.20 -14.64 -12.66
C ALA A 21 22.68 -15.37 -11.41
N ALA A 22 22.86 -14.80 -10.21
CA ALA A 22 22.41 -15.39 -8.96
C ALA A 22 20.89 -15.49 -8.83
N ILE A 23 20.13 -14.54 -9.41
CA ILE A 23 18.66 -14.57 -9.47
C ILE A 23 18.12 -15.12 -10.80
N HIS A 24 18.97 -15.76 -11.61
CA HIS A 24 18.62 -16.46 -12.85
C HIS A 24 17.95 -15.58 -13.92
N VAL A 25 18.30 -14.28 -13.97
CA VAL A 25 17.81 -13.35 -14.98
C VAL A 25 18.63 -13.46 -16.26
N SER A 26 17.95 -13.50 -17.42
CA SER A 26 18.57 -13.52 -18.75
C SER A 26 19.56 -12.37 -18.93
N SER A 27 20.69 -12.64 -19.60
CA SER A 27 21.71 -11.62 -19.95
C SER A 27 21.19 -10.51 -20.86
N ASN A 28 20.06 -10.72 -21.55
CA ASN A 28 19.48 -9.75 -22.48
C ASN A 28 18.45 -8.81 -21.84
N ALA A 29 18.16 -8.96 -20.54
CA ALA A 29 17.25 -8.06 -19.83
C ALA A 29 18.00 -6.88 -19.20
N THR A 30 17.40 -5.70 -19.18
CA THR A 30 17.89 -4.57 -18.39
C THR A 30 16.84 -4.25 -17.34
N TRP A 31 17.25 -4.13 -16.09
CA TRP A 31 16.34 -3.80 -15.01
C TRP A 31 16.15 -2.28 -14.93
N GLY A 32 14.90 -1.86 -14.73
CA GLY A 32 14.51 -0.51 -14.33
C GLY A 32 13.36 -0.60 -13.34
N GLU A 33 13.24 0.39 -12.45
CA GLU A 33 12.21 0.42 -11.40
C GLU A 33 10.79 0.49 -12.00
N CYS A 34 10.64 1.32 -13.02
CA CYS A 34 9.40 1.50 -13.78
C CYS A 34 9.67 1.40 -15.29
N SER A 35 8.63 1.11 -16.07
CA SER A 35 8.70 1.07 -17.54
C SER A 35 7.77 2.12 -18.15
N ASP A 36 8.36 3.20 -18.67
CA ASP A 36 7.61 4.28 -19.32
C ASP A 36 6.86 3.78 -20.57
N ALA A 37 7.42 2.82 -21.29
CA ALA A 37 6.78 2.21 -22.44
C ALA A 37 5.49 1.48 -22.06
N VAL A 38 5.51 0.75 -20.93
CA VAL A 38 4.30 0.09 -20.40
C VAL A 38 3.29 1.13 -19.93
N SER A 39 3.75 2.16 -19.19
CA SER A 39 2.86 3.24 -18.72
C SER A 39 2.19 3.98 -19.87
N ALA A 40 2.93 4.29 -20.94
CA ALA A 40 2.42 4.99 -22.12
C ALA A 40 1.47 4.12 -22.97
N ALA A 41 1.65 2.80 -22.94
CA ALA A 41 0.78 1.86 -23.65
C ALA A 41 -0.51 1.53 -22.87
N TYR A 42 -0.57 1.82 -21.57
CA TYR A 42 -1.73 1.48 -20.75
C TYR A 42 -2.94 2.37 -21.06
N ASN A 43 -4.13 1.76 -21.18
CA ASN A 43 -5.35 2.50 -21.46
C ASN A 43 -5.85 3.22 -20.19
N PHE A 44 -5.77 4.56 -20.20
CA PHE A 44 -6.22 5.37 -19.07
C PHE A 44 -7.71 5.21 -18.74
N THR A 45 -8.56 4.91 -19.72
CA THR A 45 -9.99 4.64 -19.46
C THR A 45 -10.20 3.39 -18.61
N ASP A 46 -9.31 2.40 -18.73
CA ASP A 46 -9.34 1.24 -17.85
C ASP A 46 -8.81 1.56 -16.46
N ALA A 47 -7.69 2.29 -16.38
CA ALA A 47 -7.11 2.75 -15.11
C ALA A 47 -8.05 3.64 -14.27
N ALA A 48 -8.92 4.40 -14.93
CA ALA A 48 -9.89 5.29 -14.29
C ALA A 48 -11.16 4.57 -13.79
N ARG A 49 -11.30 3.26 -14.00
CA ARG A 49 -12.49 2.52 -13.53
C ARG A 49 -12.51 2.42 -12.01
N PRO A 50 -13.68 2.61 -11.37
CA PRO A 50 -13.78 2.49 -9.93
C PRO A 50 -13.61 1.04 -9.49
N MET A 51 -12.91 0.84 -8.38
CA MET A 51 -12.77 -0.50 -7.77
C MET A 51 -14.00 -0.92 -6.95
N MET A 52 -14.94 -0.01 -6.68
CA MET A 52 -16.14 -0.29 -5.87
C MET A 52 -16.86 -1.59 -6.27
N PRO A 53 -17.17 -1.85 -7.56
CA PRO A 53 -17.88 -3.07 -7.94
C PRO A 53 -17.08 -4.35 -7.65
N VAL A 54 -15.74 -4.27 -7.66
CA VAL A 54 -14.86 -5.40 -7.33
C VAL A 54 -14.91 -5.70 -5.83
N TYR A 55 -14.95 -4.66 -4.99
CA TYR A 55 -15.11 -4.84 -3.54
C TYR A 55 -16.47 -5.47 -3.23
N ASP A 56 -17.55 -5.01 -3.88
CA ASP A 56 -18.88 -5.63 -3.75
C ASP A 56 -18.87 -7.11 -4.13
N GLU A 57 -18.18 -7.48 -5.21
CA GLU A 57 -18.02 -8.88 -5.62
C GLU A 57 -17.25 -9.70 -4.58
N ILE A 58 -16.15 -9.17 -4.03
CA ILE A 58 -15.37 -9.83 -2.98
C ILE A 58 -16.26 -10.10 -1.77
N TYR A 59 -17.06 -9.13 -1.34
CA TYR A 59 -17.93 -9.28 -0.19
C TYR A 59 -19.05 -10.30 -0.43
N ALA A 60 -19.62 -10.32 -1.64
CA ALA A 60 -20.66 -11.28 -2.00
C ALA A 60 -20.14 -12.72 -2.12
N ARG A 61 -18.95 -12.91 -2.67
CA ARG A 61 -18.41 -14.24 -3.03
C ARG A 61 -17.47 -14.82 -1.98
N ALA A 62 -16.81 -13.98 -1.20
CA ALA A 62 -15.80 -14.38 -0.24
C ALA A 62 -15.93 -13.58 1.08
N PRO A 63 -17.08 -13.64 1.77
CA PRO A 63 -17.34 -12.87 2.99
C PRO A 63 -16.41 -13.21 4.17
N HIS A 64 -15.63 -14.28 4.06
CA HIS A 64 -14.63 -14.70 5.05
C HIS A 64 -13.27 -14.01 4.85
N LEU A 65 -13.04 -13.33 3.73
CA LEU A 65 -11.80 -12.59 3.51
C LEU A 65 -11.78 -11.32 4.33
N LYS A 66 -10.62 -11.06 4.94
CA LYS A 66 -10.35 -9.82 5.67
C LYS A 66 -9.66 -8.86 4.74
N VAL A 67 -10.19 -7.64 4.62
CA VAL A 67 -9.60 -6.59 3.80
C VAL A 67 -8.93 -5.56 4.70
N LEU A 68 -7.66 -5.29 4.43
CA LEU A 68 -6.94 -4.17 5.01
C LEU A 68 -6.71 -3.11 3.92
N VAL A 69 -7.12 -1.88 4.21
CA VAL A 69 -6.64 -0.71 3.48
C VAL A 69 -5.76 0.08 4.44
N TYR A 70 -4.58 0.50 4.02
CA TYR A 70 -3.74 1.40 4.81
C TYR A 70 -3.27 2.59 3.97
N SER A 71 -3.00 3.72 4.62
CA SER A 71 -2.57 4.96 3.96
C SER A 71 -1.54 5.69 4.83
N GLY A 72 -0.43 6.09 4.22
CA GLY A 72 0.48 7.05 4.85
C GLY A 72 -0.14 8.44 4.82
N ASP A 73 -0.23 9.10 5.97
CA ASP A 73 -0.95 10.37 6.10
C ASP A 73 -0.20 11.60 5.57
N ASP A 74 1.05 11.43 5.14
CA ASP A 74 1.87 12.45 4.46
C ASP A 74 2.02 12.19 2.94
N ASP A 75 1.17 11.34 2.33
CA ASP A 75 1.11 11.18 0.87
C ASP A 75 0.15 12.19 0.21
N SER A 76 0.61 12.84 -0.86
CA SER A 76 -0.21 13.76 -1.67
C SER A 76 -0.74 13.16 -2.97
N ILE A 77 -0.17 12.04 -3.45
CA ILE A 77 -0.58 11.39 -4.71
C ILE A 77 -1.83 10.54 -4.46
N CYS A 78 -1.77 9.63 -3.48
CA CYS A 78 -2.89 8.80 -3.04
C CYS A 78 -3.28 9.18 -1.61
N ALA A 79 -3.60 10.46 -1.42
CA ALA A 79 -3.83 11.05 -0.12
C ALA A 79 -4.91 10.33 0.70
N THR A 80 -4.68 10.23 2.01
CA THR A 80 -5.58 9.59 2.99
C THR A 80 -7.03 10.05 2.88
N MET A 81 -7.26 11.34 2.62
CA MET A 81 -8.62 11.87 2.44
C MET A 81 -9.36 11.21 1.27
N GLY A 82 -8.67 10.90 0.17
CA GLY A 82 -9.23 10.20 -0.98
C GLY A 82 -9.64 8.78 -0.61
N SER A 83 -8.75 8.05 0.07
CA SER A 83 -9.02 6.72 0.60
C SER A 83 -10.20 6.72 1.57
N GLN A 84 -10.28 7.67 2.49
CA GLN A 84 -11.40 7.81 3.42
C GLN A 84 -12.72 8.04 2.67
N LYS A 85 -12.78 8.99 1.73
CA LYS A 85 -14.00 9.23 0.94
C LYS A 85 -14.46 7.97 0.21
N TRP A 86 -13.51 7.24 -0.39
CA TRP A 86 -13.79 5.98 -1.07
C TRP A 86 -14.32 4.91 -0.12
N ILE A 87 -13.65 4.66 1.01
CA ILE A 87 -14.04 3.62 1.98
C ILE A 87 -15.42 3.90 2.56
N TRP A 88 -15.70 5.14 2.96
CA TRP A 88 -17.02 5.52 3.49
C TRP A 88 -18.13 5.38 2.44
N SER A 89 -17.80 5.55 1.15
CA SER A 89 -18.77 5.34 0.07
C SER A 89 -19.17 3.88 -0.14
N LEU A 90 -18.45 2.92 0.45
CA LEU A 90 -18.83 1.50 0.42
C LEU A 90 -20.08 1.21 1.28
N GLY A 91 -20.46 2.14 2.18
CA GLY A 91 -21.67 2.00 3.00
C GLY A 91 -21.64 0.82 3.99
N ARG A 92 -20.44 0.31 4.33
CA ARG A 92 -20.27 -0.77 5.32
C ARG A 92 -20.52 -0.25 6.73
N GLU A 93 -21.06 -1.12 7.59
CA GLU A 93 -21.27 -0.81 9.01
C GLU A 93 -19.94 -0.57 9.71
N VAL A 94 -19.87 0.50 10.51
CA VAL A 94 -18.73 0.78 11.41
C VAL A 94 -18.89 -0.07 12.67
N LEU A 95 -17.93 -0.95 12.92
CA LEU A 95 -17.91 -1.84 14.08
C LEU A 95 -17.11 -1.24 15.24
N ASP A 96 -15.97 -0.62 14.93
CA ASP A 96 -15.14 0.11 15.89
C ASP A 96 -14.85 1.50 15.33
N GLU A 97 -15.17 2.54 16.11
CA GLU A 97 -14.97 3.93 15.70
C GLU A 97 -13.49 4.30 15.54
N TRP A 98 -13.25 5.41 14.85
CA TRP A 98 -11.92 5.96 14.59
C TRP A 98 -11.14 6.21 15.88
N ALA A 99 -10.08 5.44 16.10
CA ALA A 99 -9.31 5.45 17.33
C ALA A 99 -7.80 5.56 17.06
N PRO A 100 -7.04 6.24 17.93
CA PRO A 100 -5.59 6.33 17.79
C PRO A 100 -4.94 4.97 18.04
N ARG A 101 -3.92 4.63 17.24
CA ARG A 101 -3.00 3.53 17.50
C ARG A 101 -1.70 4.05 18.04
N LEU A 102 -1.21 3.41 19.11
CA LEU A 102 0.08 3.72 19.71
C LEU A 102 1.08 2.60 19.43
N LEU A 103 2.31 2.98 19.14
CA LEU A 103 3.47 2.08 19.11
C LEU A 103 4.55 2.69 20.02
N ASP A 104 5.01 1.93 21.01
CA ASP A 104 6.00 2.37 21.99
C ASP A 104 5.65 3.71 22.67
N GLY A 105 4.36 3.91 22.98
CA GLY A 105 3.84 5.12 23.63
C GLY A 105 3.74 6.35 22.73
N GLN A 106 4.01 6.22 21.42
CA GLN A 106 3.89 7.30 20.43
C GLN A 106 2.71 7.05 19.48
N LEU A 107 2.09 8.12 19.00
CA LEU A 107 1.06 8.02 17.97
C LEU A 107 1.64 7.41 16.69
N ALA A 108 1.13 6.25 16.31
CA ALA A 108 1.54 5.50 15.13
C ALA A 108 0.57 5.69 13.96
N GLY A 109 -0.64 6.19 14.22
CA GLY A 109 -1.70 6.36 13.23
C GLY A 109 -3.08 6.22 13.88
N TYR A 110 -4.06 5.90 13.06
CA TYR A 110 -5.45 5.70 13.48
C TYR A 110 -6.05 4.48 12.80
N THR A 111 -6.97 3.82 13.48
CA THR A 111 -7.69 2.65 12.98
C THR A 111 -9.20 2.89 13.01
N VAL A 112 -9.92 2.34 12.05
CA VAL A 112 -11.38 2.20 12.07
C VAL A 112 -11.72 0.83 11.48
N LYS A 113 -12.66 0.14 12.12
CA LYS A 113 -13.09 -1.18 11.68
C LYS A 113 -14.50 -1.09 11.13
N PHE A 114 -14.65 -1.59 9.92
CA PHE A 114 -15.93 -1.83 9.28
C PHE A 114 -16.21 -3.32 9.23
N GLU A 115 -17.46 -3.69 8.95
CA GLU A 115 -17.77 -5.06 8.56
C GLU A 115 -16.94 -5.45 7.32
N GLY A 116 -16.10 -6.49 7.45
CA GLY A 116 -15.27 -7.02 6.35
C GLY A 116 -14.06 -6.17 5.92
N LEU A 117 -13.84 -4.99 6.50
CA LEU A 117 -12.73 -4.10 6.14
C LEU A 117 -12.16 -3.38 7.37
N THR A 118 -10.84 -3.29 7.47
CA THR A 118 -10.15 -2.42 8.44
C THR A 118 -9.38 -1.34 7.67
N PHE A 119 -9.49 -0.10 8.12
CA PHE A 119 -8.71 1.01 7.58
C PHE A 119 -7.73 1.55 8.62
N GLU A 120 -6.47 1.68 8.23
CA GLU A 120 -5.36 2.10 9.10
C GLU A 120 -4.60 3.28 8.46
N THR A 121 -4.36 4.35 9.20
CA THR A 121 -3.36 5.35 8.80
C THR A 121 -2.02 5.04 9.42
N ILE A 122 -0.94 5.43 8.74
CA ILE A 122 0.42 5.31 9.25
C ILE A 122 0.97 6.72 9.38
N HIS A 123 1.05 7.19 10.62
CA HIS A 123 1.42 8.57 10.91
C HIS A 123 2.84 8.89 10.44
N GLY A 124 3.03 10.02 9.77
CA GLY A 124 4.30 10.49 9.24
C GLY A 124 4.86 9.65 8.10
N ALA A 125 4.03 8.83 7.45
CA ALA A 125 4.43 8.00 6.30
C ALA A 125 3.97 8.63 4.99
N GLY A 126 4.82 8.56 3.97
CA GLY A 126 4.45 8.92 2.60
C GLY A 126 3.84 7.75 1.83
N HIS A 127 3.85 7.85 0.49
CA HIS A 127 3.31 6.82 -0.41
C HIS A 127 3.92 5.43 -0.17
N MET A 128 5.24 5.37 0.02
CA MET A 128 5.96 4.14 0.38
C MET A 128 6.07 4.01 1.90
N CYS A 129 4.98 3.62 2.55
CA CYS A 129 4.92 3.54 4.02
C CYS A 129 6.04 2.69 4.65
N PRO A 130 6.38 1.48 4.14
CA PRO A 130 7.47 0.70 4.73
C PRO A 130 8.84 1.38 4.63
N ALA A 131 9.07 2.21 3.62
CA ALA A 131 10.34 2.91 3.42
C ALA A 131 10.48 4.11 4.37
N THR A 132 9.36 4.79 4.67
CA THR A 132 9.35 6.03 5.47
C THR A 132 9.07 5.79 6.95
N GLN A 133 8.22 4.81 7.28
CA GLN A 133 7.85 4.42 8.63
C GLN A 133 7.86 2.88 8.80
N PRO A 134 9.03 2.22 8.73
CA PRO A 134 9.14 0.76 8.71
C PRO A 134 8.53 0.09 9.96
N ALA A 135 8.81 0.59 11.16
CA ALA A 135 8.33 -0.01 12.40
C ALA A 135 6.80 0.07 12.53
N ARG A 136 6.20 1.24 12.20
CA ARG A 136 4.75 1.45 12.23
C ARG A 136 4.05 0.60 11.17
N THR A 137 4.61 0.55 9.96
CA THR A 137 4.05 -0.27 8.87
C THR A 137 4.13 -1.77 9.19
N PHE A 138 5.22 -2.23 9.81
CA PHE A 138 5.35 -3.60 10.26
C PHE A 138 4.35 -3.95 11.37
N ASP A 139 4.07 -3.03 12.29
CA ASP A 139 3.04 -3.23 13.32
C ASP A 139 1.64 -3.41 12.72
N VAL A 140 1.28 -2.59 11.71
CA VAL A 140 0.02 -2.73 10.96
C VAL A 140 -0.06 -4.10 10.28
N LEU A 141 0.99 -4.52 9.57
CA LEU A 141 1.03 -5.83 8.91
C LEU A 141 0.89 -6.97 9.91
N ARG A 142 1.63 -6.91 11.03
CA ARG A 142 1.58 -7.94 12.08
C ARG A 142 0.18 -8.04 12.70
N ALA A 143 -0.46 -6.91 12.98
CA ALA A 143 -1.82 -6.88 13.51
C ALA A 143 -2.83 -7.48 12.53
N PHE A 144 -2.71 -7.18 11.23
CA PHE A 144 -3.57 -7.76 10.20
C PHE A 144 -3.45 -9.29 10.11
N LEU A 145 -2.22 -9.81 10.09
CA LEU A 145 -1.96 -11.25 10.01
C LEU A 145 -2.41 -12.03 11.27
N ALA A 146 -2.51 -11.35 12.41
CA ALA A 146 -2.96 -11.93 13.68
C ALA A 146 -4.48 -11.79 13.93
N SER A 147 -5.18 -11.02 13.08
CA SER A 147 -6.64 -10.79 13.20
C SER A 147 -7.45 -12.01 12.79
#